data_AF-A0A413RRK5-F1
#
_entry.id   AF-A0A413RRK5-F1
#
_cell.length_a   1.000
_cell.length_b   1.000
_cell.length_c   1.000
_cell.angle_alpha   90.00
_cell.angle_beta   90.00
_cell.angle_gamma   90.00
#
_symmetry.space_group_name_H-M   'P 1'
#
loop_
_entity.id
_entity.type
_entity.pdbx_description
1 polymer ?
#
loop_
_entity_poly.entity_id
_entity_poly.type
_entity_poly.pdbx_seq_one_letter_code
_entity_poly.pdbx_strand_id
1 'polypeptide(L)'
;MDALDLARWQFGITTVYHFIFVPLTIGLAPLVAIMQTAWVRTGNERWLRLTKFFGKLLLINFAIGVATGIVQEFQFGMAWSEYSRFVGDVFGAPLAMEALAAFFVESTFLGLWIFGWDKLPKKIHLACIWAVAIATNLSAFFILAANSWMQHPVGSVFNEKTGRAEMVDIGAVLTNPTVLAAFPHTISAAFLTAGTFVAGIAAWWMVKLVRRGDAATAKDVYRPAVIVGLIAMLVSGVGVALTGDWQAKLMFEQQPMKMASAEALCTTSSNVSFSILAIGNLSNDCDNVKHVIEIPGMLSFLATGDFNATLQGVDDLQAQYEEKYGFTDENGDPISYQPNLTVTYWGFRLMIGFGIGSAALAIAALWLTRKGRVTGKRWFGVLGIAALA
;
A
#
# COMPACT_ATOMS: atom_id res chain seq x y z
N MET A 1 -26.87 12.20 -7.52
CA MET A 1 -26.23 10.94 -7.12
C MET A 1 -27.28 9.86 -7.22
N ASP A 2 -27.06 8.92 -8.12
CA ASP A 2 -27.89 7.72 -8.26
C ASP A 2 -27.40 6.60 -7.34
N ALA A 3 -27.95 5.39 -7.50
CA ALA A 3 -27.53 4.23 -6.70
C ALA A 3 -26.07 3.81 -6.98
N LEU A 4 -25.59 3.96 -8.22
CA LEU A 4 -24.23 3.61 -8.60
C LEU A 4 -23.21 4.56 -7.96
N ASP A 5 -23.49 5.86 -7.95
CA ASP A 5 -22.70 6.88 -7.27
C ASP A 5 -22.58 6.59 -5.78
N LEU A 6 -23.71 6.26 -5.14
CA LEU A 6 -23.75 5.93 -3.72
C LEU A 6 -22.96 4.65 -3.42
N ALA A 7 -23.06 3.62 -4.27
CA ALA A 7 -22.29 2.38 -4.13
C ALA A 7 -20.78 2.63 -4.26
N ARG A 8 -20.36 3.45 -5.23
CA ARG A 8 -18.96 3.87 -5.41
C ARG A 8 -18.44 4.64 -4.19
N TRP A 9 -19.23 5.60 -3.68
CA TRP A 9 -18.87 6.36 -2.48
C TRP A 9 -18.77 5.47 -1.25
N GLN A 10 -19.75 4.59 -1.03
CA GLN A 10 -19.77 3.68 0.09
C GLN A 10 -18.54 2.77 0.07
N PHE A 11 -18.27 2.11 -1.07
CA PHE A 11 -17.14 1.21 -1.23
C PHE A 11 -15.80 1.95 -1.10
N GLY A 12 -15.68 3.14 -1.70
CA GLY A 12 -14.50 3.99 -1.61
C GLY A 12 -14.19 4.42 -0.18
N ILE A 13 -15.19 4.88 0.57
CA ILE A 13 -15.04 5.26 1.99
C ILE A 13 -14.60 4.05 2.81
N THR A 14 -15.30 2.90 2.68
CA THR A 14 -14.95 1.69 3.43
C THR A 14 -13.53 1.23 3.11
N THR A 15 -13.12 1.25 1.84
CA THR A 15 -11.77 0.87 1.41
C THR A 15 -10.71 1.79 2.02
N VAL A 16 -10.92 3.11 1.99
CA VAL A 16 -9.96 4.06 2.60
C VAL A 16 -9.86 3.83 4.10
N TYR A 17 -10.98 3.70 4.81
CA TYR A 17 -10.97 3.43 6.25
C TYR A 17 -10.27 2.11 6.57
N HIS A 18 -10.56 1.04 5.83
CA HIS A 18 -9.90 -0.24 6.01
C HIS A 18 -8.38 -0.12 5.80
N PHE A 19 -7.98 0.54 4.71
CA PHE A 19 -6.59 0.67 4.31
C PHE A 19 -5.76 1.66 5.15
N ILE A 20 -6.37 2.39 6.10
CA ILE A 20 -5.63 3.09 7.15
C ILE A 20 -4.97 2.07 8.11
N PHE A 21 -5.66 0.98 8.43
CA PHE A 21 -5.21 -0.01 9.42
C PHE A 21 -4.39 -1.13 8.79
N VAL A 22 -4.76 -1.60 7.60
CA VAL A 22 -4.11 -2.72 6.89
C VAL A 22 -2.58 -2.60 6.77
N PRO A 23 -2.01 -1.53 6.19
CA PRO A 23 -0.56 -1.43 6.00
C PRO A 23 0.20 -1.42 7.32
N LEU A 24 -0.40 -0.85 8.38
CA LEU A 24 0.21 -0.89 9.70
C LEU A 24 0.25 -2.33 10.24
N THR A 25 -0.81 -3.14 10.09
CA THR A 25 -0.78 -4.55 10.50
C THR A 25 0.27 -5.34 9.71
N ILE A 26 0.26 -5.22 8.38
CA ILE A 26 1.17 -5.94 7.47
C ILE A 26 2.63 -5.69 7.84
N GLY A 27 3.01 -4.43 8.07
CA GLY A 27 4.38 -4.07 8.40
C GLY A 27 4.73 -4.27 9.88
N LEU A 28 3.80 -4.04 10.81
CA LEU A 28 4.08 -4.08 12.24
C LEU A 28 4.16 -5.52 12.78
N ALA A 29 3.39 -6.48 12.25
CA ALA A 29 3.45 -7.87 12.69
C ALA A 29 4.86 -8.48 12.54
N PRO A 30 5.54 -8.37 11.37
CA PRO A 30 6.94 -8.78 11.25
C PRO A 30 7.89 -8.00 12.17
N LEU A 31 7.70 -6.69 12.35
CA LEU A 31 8.56 -5.91 13.26
C LEU A 31 8.43 -6.36 14.72
N VAL A 32 7.23 -6.66 15.19
CA VAL A 32 6.98 -7.24 16.51
C VAL A 32 7.60 -8.63 16.62
N ALA A 33 7.48 -9.47 15.59
CA ALA A 33 8.13 -10.80 15.53
C ALA A 33 9.66 -10.69 15.60
N ILE A 34 10.26 -9.71 14.93
CA ILE A 34 11.70 -9.43 14.97
C ILE A 34 12.13 -8.97 16.38
N MET A 35 11.39 -8.05 17.00
CA MET A 35 11.66 -7.63 18.38
C MET A 35 11.57 -8.81 19.35
N GLN A 36 10.57 -9.68 19.21
CA GLN A 36 10.46 -10.87 20.05
C GLN A 36 11.59 -11.85 19.79
N THR A 37 11.99 -12.03 18.53
CA THR A 37 13.14 -12.87 18.15
C THR A 37 14.41 -12.37 18.83
N ALA A 38 14.64 -11.05 18.82
CA ALA A 38 15.78 -10.45 19.49
C ALA A 38 15.76 -10.73 21.00
N TRP A 39 14.60 -10.65 21.66
CA TRP A 39 14.48 -11.04 23.07
C TRP A 39 14.78 -12.52 23.30
N VAL A 40 14.17 -13.44 22.54
CA VAL A 40 14.37 -14.88 22.71
C VAL A 40 15.83 -15.28 22.49
N ARG A 41 16.53 -14.64 21.55
CA ARG A 41 17.96 -14.91 21.27
C ARG A 41 18.91 -14.30 22.29
N THR A 42 18.64 -13.09 22.78
CA THR A 42 19.60 -12.33 23.59
C THR A 42 19.28 -12.32 25.09
N GLY A 43 18.06 -12.66 25.49
CA GLY A 43 17.57 -12.49 26.86
C GLY A 43 17.42 -11.02 27.29
N ASN A 44 17.65 -10.04 26.40
CA ASN A 44 17.60 -8.64 26.77
C ASN A 44 16.16 -8.13 26.92
N GLU A 45 15.80 -7.80 28.15
CA GLU A 45 14.47 -7.33 28.57
C GLU A 45 13.95 -6.11 27.82
N ARG A 46 14.82 -5.27 27.23
CA ARG A 46 14.37 -4.13 26.41
C ARG A 46 13.49 -4.59 25.25
N TRP A 47 13.85 -5.72 24.62
CA TRP A 47 13.17 -6.25 23.46
C TRP A 47 11.83 -6.85 23.85
N LEU A 48 11.73 -7.44 25.05
CA LEU A 48 10.45 -7.90 25.60
C LEU A 48 9.50 -6.72 25.84
N ARG A 49 10.01 -5.63 26.44
CA ARG A 49 9.22 -4.41 26.67
C ARG A 49 8.69 -3.83 25.37
N LEU A 50 9.55 -3.72 24.35
CA LEU A 50 9.16 -3.22 23.03
C LEU A 50 8.16 -4.15 22.33
N THR A 51 8.38 -5.47 22.40
CA THR A 51 7.45 -6.48 21.86
C THR A 51 6.07 -6.33 22.48
N LYS A 52 5.97 -6.24 23.81
CA LYS A 52 4.67 -6.07 24.50
C LYS A 52 4.03 -4.71 24.20
N PHE A 53 4.84 -3.65 24.07
CA PHE A 53 4.35 -2.31 23.77
C PHE A 53 3.76 -2.21 22.37
N PHE A 54 4.54 -2.51 21.34
CA PHE A 54 4.08 -2.47 19.94
C PHE A 54 3.11 -3.61 19.62
N GLY A 55 3.23 -4.74 20.31
CA GLY A 55 2.25 -5.82 20.28
C GLY A 55 0.85 -5.36 20.66
N LYS A 56 0.70 -4.57 21.73
CA LYS A 56 -0.59 -4.01 22.10
C LYS A 56 -1.18 -3.11 21.01
N LEU A 57 -0.35 -2.30 20.37
CA LEU A 57 -0.78 -1.42 19.27
C LEU A 57 -1.17 -2.22 18.03
N LEU A 58 -0.40 -3.26 17.70
CA LEU A 58 -0.74 -4.22 16.65
C LEU A 58 -2.12 -4.84 16.89
N LEU A 59 -2.42 -5.28 18.11
CA LEU A 59 -3.71 -5.89 18.44
C LEU A 59 -4.90 -4.93 18.28
N ILE A 60 -4.74 -3.69 18.73
CA ILE A 60 -5.78 -2.65 18.57
C ILE A 60 -6.03 -2.39 17.09
N ASN A 61 -4.95 -2.20 16.32
CA ASN A 61 -5.02 -1.95 14.89
C ASN A 61 -5.64 -3.13 14.12
N PHE A 62 -5.23 -4.34 14.48
CA PHE A 62 -5.73 -5.59 13.90
C PHE A 62 -7.24 -5.76 14.11
N ALA A 63 -7.75 -5.51 15.33
CA ALA A 63 -9.17 -5.65 15.62
C ALA A 63 -10.04 -4.73 14.75
N ILE A 64 -9.61 -3.49 14.53
CA ILE A 64 -10.30 -2.54 13.65
C ILE A 64 -10.17 -2.96 12.17
N GLY A 65 -8.99 -3.45 11.77
CA GLY A 65 -8.74 -4.02 10.45
C GLY A 65 -9.71 -5.16 10.12
N VAL A 66 -9.88 -6.12 11.03
CA VAL A 66 -10.83 -7.23 10.86
C VAL A 66 -12.26 -6.71 10.74
N ALA A 67 -12.69 -5.80 11.61
CA ALA A 67 -14.05 -5.26 11.57
C ALA A 67 -14.36 -4.55 10.25
N THR A 68 -13.41 -3.74 9.75
CA THR A 68 -13.57 -3.03 8.47
C THR A 68 -13.46 -3.96 7.26
N GLY A 69 -12.62 -4.99 7.33
CA GLY A 69 -12.46 -5.99 6.26
C GLY A 69 -13.72 -6.83 6.04
N ILE A 70 -14.36 -7.27 7.14
CA ILE A 70 -15.64 -7.99 7.06
C ILE A 70 -16.71 -7.16 6.34
N VAL A 71 -16.79 -5.85 6.64
CA VAL A 71 -17.74 -4.96 5.97
C VAL A 71 -17.44 -4.88 4.47
N GLN A 72 -16.16 -4.74 4.09
CA GLN A 72 -15.75 -4.67 2.69
C GLN A 72 -16.01 -5.97 1.93
N GLU A 73 -15.78 -7.13 2.54
CA GLU A 73 -16.07 -8.45 1.94
C GLU A 73 -17.56 -8.58 1.60
N PHE A 74 -18.46 -8.24 2.52
CA PHE A 74 -19.89 -8.30 2.27
C PHE A 74 -20.38 -7.24 1.26
N GLN A 75 -19.67 -6.13 1.09
CA GLN A 75 -20.04 -5.11 0.10
C GLN A 75 -19.95 -5.62 -1.34
N PHE A 76 -19.05 -6.55 -1.65
CA PHE A 76 -19.01 -7.20 -2.97
C PHE A 76 -20.33 -7.92 -3.28
N GLY A 77 -20.89 -8.64 -2.31
CA GLY A 77 -22.16 -9.36 -2.48
C GLY A 77 -23.40 -8.46 -2.44
N MET A 78 -23.39 -7.40 -1.62
CA MET A 78 -24.57 -6.55 -1.40
C MET A 78 -24.69 -5.42 -2.44
N ALA A 79 -23.63 -4.63 -2.62
CA ALA A 79 -23.65 -3.44 -3.48
C ALA A 79 -23.22 -3.73 -4.92
N TRP A 80 -22.48 -4.83 -5.14
CA TRP A 80 -21.90 -5.21 -6.42
C TRP A 80 -22.33 -6.64 -6.83
N SER A 81 -23.63 -6.93 -6.70
CA SER A 81 -24.17 -8.28 -6.92
C SER A 81 -23.99 -8.80 -8.36
N GLU A 82 -24.19 -7.95 -9.37
CA GLU A 82 -23.97 -8.30 -10.77
C GLU A 82 -22.49 -8.56 -11.06
N TYR A 83 -21.58 -7.74 -10.52
CA TYR A 83 -20.15 -8.00 -10.58
C TYR A 83 -19.80 -9.36 -9.95
N SER A 84 -20.32 -9.64 -8.75
CA SER A 84 -20.10 -10.91 -8.06
C SER A 84 -20.63 -12.12 -8.85
N ARG A 85 -21.76 -11.99 -9.54
CA ARG A 85 -22.27 -13.02 -10.45
C ARG A 85 -21.35 -13.20 -11.66
N PHE A 86 -20.96 -12.09 -12.28
CA PHE A 86 -20.16 -12.07 -13.51
C PHE A 86 -18.77 -12.67 -13.32
N VAL A 87 -18.03 -12.26 -12.28
CA VAL A 87 -16.62 -12.66 -12.09
C VAL A 87 -16.38 -13.60 -10.91
N GLY A 88 -17.41 -14.01 -10.17
CA GLY A 88 -17.24 -14.72 -8.90
C GLY A 88 -16.44 -16.01 -8.98
N ASP A 89 -16.43 -16.69 -10.13
CA ASP A 89 -15.63 -17.90 -10.34
C ASP A 89 -14.11 -17.63 -10.32
N VAL A 90 -13.70 -16.46 -10.84
CA VAL A 90 -12.30 -16.06 -10.91
C VAL A 90 -11.88 -15.25 -9.69
N PHE A 91 -12.65 -14.19 -9.39
CA PHE A 91 -12.37 -13.25 -8.31
C PHE A 91 -12.56 -13.86 -6.92
N GLY A 92 -13.55 -14.74 -6.75
CA GLY A 92 -13.89 -15.36 -5.47
C GLY A 92 -12.87 -16.40 -5.00
N ALA A 93 -12.14 -17.04 -5.91
CA ALA A 93 -11.18 -18.09 -5.54
C ALA A 93 -9.98 -17.56 -4.73
N PRO A 94 -9.27 -16.47 -5.12
CA PRO A 94 -8.25 -15.87 -4.26
C PRO A 94 -8.79 -15.41 -2.90
N LEU A 95 -9.99 -14.84 -2.83
CA LEU A 95 -10.64 -14.44 -1.57
C LEU A 95 -10.93 -15.64 -0.65
N ALA A 96 -11.42 -16.75 -1.20
CA ALA A 96 -11.61 -17.97 -0.42
C ALA A 96 -10.27 -18.55 0.07
N MET A 97 -9.23 -18.50 -0.76
CA MET A 97 -7.88 -18.91 -0.36
C MET A 97 -7.29 -18.02 0.74
N GLU A 98 -7.52 -16.70 0.68
CA GLU A 98 -7.16 -15.78 1.75
C GLU A 98 -7.77 -16.21 3.09
N ALA A 99 -9.08 -16.48 3.11
CA ALA A 99 -9.76 -16.91 4.33
C ALA A 99 -9.17 -18.21 4.90
N LEU A 100 -8.99 -19.23 4.05
CA LEU A 100 -8.54 -20.56 4.46
C LEU A 100 -7.05 -20.63 4.82
N ALA A 101 -6.19 -19.98 4.02
CA ALA A 101 -4.74 -20.09 4.15
C ALA A 101 -4.12 -19.01 5.05
N ALA A 102 -4.72 -17.82 5.12
CA ALA A 102 -4.19 -16.69 5.89
C ALA A 102 -5.03 -16.38 7.14
N PHE A 103 -6.32 -16.04 7.01
CA PHE A 103 -7.11 -15.55 8.15
C PHE A 103 -7.27 -16.57 9.27
N PHE A 104 -7.46 -17.86 8.97
CA PHE A 104 -7.52 -18.91 9.99
C PHE A 104 -6.21 -19.03 10.76
N VAL A 105 -5.08 -19.01 10.05
CA VAL A 105 -3.74 -19.09 10.66
C VAL A 105 -3.51 -17.85 11.52
N GLU A 106 -3.75 -16.67 10.97
CA GLU A 106 -3.57 -15.39 11.64
C GLU A 106 -4.41 -15.31 12.92
N SER A 107 -5.72 -15.49 12.85
CA SER A 107 -6.63 -15.39 14.01
C SER A 107 -6.31 -16.42 15.10
N THR A 108 -6.01 -17.66 14.73
CA THR A 108 -5.69 -18.74 15.68
C THR A 108 -4.37 -18.48 16.39
N PHE A 109 -3.29 -18.23 15.63
CA PHE A 109 -1.97 -18.03 16.22
C PHE A 109 -1.84 -16.68 16.92
N LEU A 110 -2.60 -15.67 16.52
CA LEU A 110 -2.68 -14.41 17.26
C LEU A 110 -3.33 -14.63 18.63
N GLY A 111 -4.43 -15.39 18.70
CA GLY A 111 -5.04 -15.77 19.98
C GLY A 111 -4.06 -16.49 20.92
N LEU A 112 -3.34 -17.49 20.38
CA LEU A 112 -2.28 -18.19 21.13
C LEU A 112 -1.15 -17.25 21.57
N TRP A 113 -0.78 -16.27 20.75
CA TRP A 113 0.26 -15.30 21.07
C TRP A 113 -0.15 -14.31 22.17
N ILE A 114 -1.42 -13.87 22.17
CA ILE A 114 -1.95 -12.93 23.18
C ILE A 114 -1.94 -13.59 24.57
N PHE A 115 -2.51 -14.79 24.66
CA PHE A 115 -2.75 -15.48 25.94
C PHE A 115 -1.61 -16.44 26.32
N GLY A 116 -0.64 -16.64 25.43
CA GLY A 116 0.41 -17.65 25.58
C GLY A 116 1.61 -17.24 26.43
N TRP A 117 1.76 -15.97 26.84
CA TRP A 117 2.98 -15.45 27.48
C TRP A 117 3.50 -16.31 28.65
N ASP A 118 2.59 -16.77 29.51
CA ASP A 118 2.91 -17.58 30.69
C ASP A 118 2.48 -19.05 30.54
N LYS A 119 2.02 -19.46 29.35
CA LYS A 119 1.46 -20.80 29.05
C LYS A 119 2.27 -21.57 28.01
N LEU A 120 2.92 -20.87 27.08
CA LEU A 120 3.67 -21.47 25.98
C LEU A 120 5.18 -21.35 26.23
N PRO A 121 5.98 -22.37 25.87
CA PRO A 121 7.43 -22.24 25.81
C PRO A 121 7.86 -21.07 24.92
N LYS A 122 8.91 -20.34 25.31
CA LYS A 122 9.38 -19.11 24.62
C LYS A 122 9.52 -19.26 23.11
N LYS A 123 10.02 -20.42 22.64
CA LYS A 123 10.20 -20.70 21.20
C LYS A 123 8.87 -20.94 20.47
N ILE A 124 7.91 -21.61 21.11
CA ILE A 124 6.58 -21.84 20.55
C ILE A 124 5.82 -20.52 20.49
N HIS A 125 5.88 -19.72 21.55
CA HIS A 125 5.30 -18.39 21.56
C HIS A 125 5.88 -17.48 20.47
N LEU A 126 7.19 -17.58 20.21
CA LEU A 126 7.81 -16.86 19.09
C LEU A 126 7.33 -17.39 17.73
N ALA A 127 7.14 -18.71 17.59
CA ALA A 127 6.59 -19.28 16.37
C ALA A 127 5.17 -18.75 16.08
N CYS A 128 4.35 -18.53 17.11
CA CYS A 128 3.01 -17.96 16.95
C CYS A 128 3.03 -16.58 16.28
N ILE A 129 3.89 -15.65 16.70
CA ILE A 129 3.93 -14.31 16.08
C ILE A 129 4.53 -14.33 14.67
N TRP A 130 5.43 -15.26 14.38
CA TRP A 130 5.92 -15.44 13.01
C TRP A 130 4.84 -16.04 12.11
N ALA A 131 4.04 -16.98 12.62
CA ALA A 131 2.88 -17.51 11.88
C ALA A 131 1.88 -16.39 11.56
N VAL A 132 1.58 -15.51 12.53
CA VAL A 132 0.78 -14.30 12.31
C VAL A 132 1.41 -13.43 11.22
N ALA A 133 2.67 -13.02 11.38
CA ALA A 133 3.34 -12.13 10.44
C ALA A 133 3.37 -12.67 8.99
N ILE A 134 3.62 -13.97 8.82
CA ILE A 134 3.60 -14.64 7.52
C ILE A 134 2.18 -14.70 6.96
N ALA A 135 1.20 -15.09 7.77
CA ALA A 135 -0.20 -15.16 7.35
C ALA A 135 -0.74 -13.79 6.93
N THR A 136 -0.49 -12.72 7.69
CA THR A 136 -0.89 -11.36 7.33
C THR A 136 -0.33 -10.95 5.95
N ASN A 137 0.96 -11.25 5.69
CA ASN A 137 1.60 -10.91 4.42
C ASN A 137 1.10 -11.81 3.27
N LEU A 138 0.74 -13.06 3.56
CA LEU A 138 0.15 -13.97 2.59
C LEU A 138 -1.30 -13.55 2.23
N SER A 139 -2.09 -13.06 3.19
CA SER A 139 -3.42 -12.48 2.92
C SER A 139 -3.31 -11.32 1.92
N ALA A 140 -2.34 -10.42 2.15
CA ALA A 140 -2.08 -9.32 1.23
C ALA A 140 -1.78 -9.79 -0.20
N PHE A 141 -1.13 -10.95 -0.39
CA PHE A 141 -0.89 -11.50 -1.71
C PHE A 141 -2.20 -11.92 -2.40
N PHE A 142 -3.06 -12.67 -1.71
CA PHE A 142 -4.31 -13.16 -2.30
C PHE A 142 -5.27 -12.04 -2.67
N ILE A 143 -5.43 -11.03 -1.80
CA ILE A 143 -6.29 -9.89 -2.10
C ILE A 143 -5.73 -9.03 -3.24
N LEU A 144 -4.39 -8.90 -3.33
CA LEU A 144 -3.75 -8.21 -4.45
C LEU A 144 -3.81 -9.02 -5.74
N ALA A 145 -3.83 -10.36 -5.69
CA ALA A 145 -4.05 -11.19 -6.87
C ALA A 145 -5.46 -10.95 -7.45
N ALA A 146 -6.47 -10.86 -6.58
CA ALA A 146 -7.83 -10.51 -6.99
C ALA A 146 -7.90 -9.11 -7.63
N ASN A 147 -7.33 -8.09 -6.97
CA ASN A 147 -7.27 -6.72 -7.50
C ASN A 147 -6.43 -6.59 -8.79
N SER A 148 -5.37 -7.41 -8.93
CA SER A 148 -4.52 -7.41 -10.12
C SER A 148 -5.21 -8.06 -11.30
N TRP A 149 -5.99 -9.13 -11.07
CA TRP A 149 -6.84 -9.73 -12.08
C TRP A 149 -7.92 -8.75 -12.58
N MET A 150 -8.51 -7.94 -11.69
CA MET A 150 -9.44 -6.87 -12.09
C MET A 150 -8.79 -5.84 -13.04
N GLN A 151 -7.50 -5.59 -12.89
CA GLN A 151 -6.76 -4.63 -13.73
C GLN A 151 -6.26 -5.25 -15.03
N HIS A 152 -5.86 -6.51 -15.00
CA HIS A 152 -5.34 -7.26 -16.15
C HIS A 152 -5.85 -8.71 -16.08
N PRO A 153 -7.03 -9.01 -16.66
CA PRO A 153 -7.62 -10.34 -16.58
C PRO A 153 -6.78 -11.38 -17.34
N VAL A 154 -6.34 -12.41 -16.62
CA VAL A 154 -5.59 -13.56 -17.15
C VAL A 154 -6.12 -14.84 -16.52
N GLY A 155 -5.88 -16.00 -17.16
CA GLY A 155 -6.32 -17.29 -16.62
C GLY A 155 -7.84 -17.47 -16.56
N SER A 156 -8.59 -16.69 -17.34
CA SER A 156 -10.06 -16.72 -17.40
C SER A 156 -10.58 -16.57 -18.82
N VAL A 157 -11.75 -17.16 -19.10
CA VAL A 157 -12.47 -17.02 -20.38
C VAL A 157 -13.89 -16.55 -20.14
N PHE A 158 -14.44 -15.78 -21.08
CA PHE A 158 -15.87 -15.44 -21.05
C PHE A 158 -16.69 -16.59 -21.62
N ASN A 159 -17.60 -17.14 -20.82
CA ASN A 159 -18.52 -18.17 -21.26
C ASN A 159 -19.85 -17.53 -21.69
N GLU A 160 -20.08 -17.49 -23.00
CA GLU A 160 -21.29 -16.90 -23.60
C GLU A 160 -22.59 -17.59 -23.16
N LYS A 161 -22.55 -18.87 -22.76
CA LYS A 161 -23.75 -19.61 -22.32
C LYS A 161 -24.18 -19.23 -20.91
N THR A 162 -23.21 -19.05 -20.02
CA THR A 162 -23.48 -18.69 -18.62
C THR A 162 -23.49 -17.19 -18.42
N GLY A 163 -22.91 -16.42 -19.36
CA GLY A 163 -22.75 -14.97 -19.27
C GLY A 163 -21.72 -14.56 -18.20
N ARG A 164 -20.74 -15.42 -17.90
CA ARG A 164 -19.80 -15.25 -16.78
C ARG A 164 -18.35 -15.37 -17.23
N ALA A 165 -17.45 -14.72 -16.51
CA ALA A 165 -16.03 -15.03 -16.58
C ALA A 165 -15.75 -16.30 -15.76
N GLU A 166 -15.21 -17.32 -16.41
CA GLU A 166 -14.89 -18.62 -15.81
C GLU A 166 -13.37 -18.82 -15.75
N MET A 167 -12.88 -19.33 -14.61
CA MET A 167 -11.45 -19.55 -14.40
C MET A 167 -11.00 -20.81 -15.14
N VAL A 168 -9.93 -20.68 -15.93
CA VAL A 168 -9.30 -21.82 -16.62
C VAL A 168 -7.92 -22.15 -16.08
N ASP A 169 -7.26 -21.19 -15.42
CA ASP A 169 -5.92 -21.38 -14.86
C ASP A 169 -5.70 -20.50 -13.62
N ILE A 170 -5.82 -21.11 -12.43
CA ILE A 170 -5.53 -20.45 -11.14
C ILE A 170 -4.05 -20.05 -11.02
N GLY A 171 -3.14 -20.82 -11.62
CA GLY A 171 -1.72 -20.52 -11.62
C GLY A 171 -1.48 -19.18 -12.32
N ALA A 172 -2.06 -18.99 -13.51
CA ALA A 172 -1.97 -17.73 -14.26
C ALA A 172 -2.55 -16.54 -13.47
N VAL A 173 -3.66 -16.73 -12.73
CA VAL A 173 -4.24 -15.68 -11.86
C VAL A 173 -3.29 -15.31 -10.73
N LEU A 174 -2.73 -16.30 -10.03
CA LEU A 174 -1.81 -16.07 -8.90
C LEU A 174 -0.43 -15.58 -9.34
N THR A 175 0.02 -15.89 -10.55
CA THR A 175 1.29 -15.40 -11.11
C THR A 175 1.08 -14.28 -12.14
N ASN A 176 -0.06 -13.57 -12.06
CA ASN A 176 -0.34 -12.44 -12.93
C ASN A 176 0.80 -11.41 -12.84
N PRO A 177 1.39 -10.95 -13.96
CA PRO A 177 2.48 -9.97 -13.93
C PRO A 177 2.13 -8.71 -13.12
N THR A 178 0.87 -8.31 -13.11
CA THR A 178 0.38 -7.18 -12.32
C THR A 178 0.47 -7.43 -10.81
N VAL A 179 0.15 -8.63 -10.31
CA VAL A 179 0.32 -8.94 -8.87
C VAL A 179 1.78 -9.08 -8.50
N LEU A 180 2.61 -9.63 -9.39
CA LEU A 180 4.04 -9.76 -9.16
C LEU A 180 4.73 -8.39 -9.02
N ALA A 181 4.23 -7.37 -9.71
CA ALA A 181 4.67 -5.98 -9.54
C ALA A 181 4.02 -5.28 -8.33
N ALA A 182 2.70 -5.43 -8.15
CA ALA A 182 1.95 -4.74 -7.11
C ALA A 182 2.26 -5.24 -5.68
N PHE A 183 2.39 -6.55 -5.50
CA PHE A 183 2.67 -7.16 -4.19
C PHE A 183 3.94 -6.59 -3.51
N PRO A 184 5.13 -6.65 -4.13
CA PRO A 184 6.33 -6.14 -3.48
C PRO A 184 6.27 -4.62 -3.25
N HIS A 185 5.55 -3.86 -4.08
CA HIS A 185 5.33 -2.44 -3.87
C HIS A 185 4.46 -2.17 -2.64
N THR A 186 3.30 -2.82 -2.54
CA THR A 186 2.38 -2.67 -1.40
C THR A 186 3.01 -3.16 -0.08
N ILE A 187 3.72 -4.29 -0.09
CA ILE A 187 4.40 -4.79 1.10
C ILE A 187 5.51 -3.82 1.52
N SER A 188 6.33 -3.33 0.58
CA SER A 188 7.36 -2.32 0.91
C SER A 188 6.73 -1.06 1.50
N ALA A 189 5.62 -0.56 0.94
CA ALA A 189 4.91 0.59 1.47
C ALA A 189 4.35 0.32 2.89
N ALA A 190 3.84 -0.88 3.15
CA ALA A 190 3.38 -1.28 4.49
C ALA A 190 4.52 -1.29 5.53
N PHE A 191 5.70 -1.81 5.15
CA PHE A 191 6.89 -1.75 6.00
C PHE A 191 7.38 -0.31 6.23
N LEU A 192 7.28 0.57 5.23
CA LEU A 192 7.59 1.99 5.37
C LEU A 192 6.66 2.65 6.39
N THR A 193 5.36 2.39 6.29
CA THR A 193 4.35 2.88 7.24
C THR A 193 4.61 2.38 8.65
N ALA A 194 4.82 1.07 8.84
CA ALA A 194 5.09 0.50 10.16
C ALA A 194 6.44 0.95 10.74
N GLY A 195 7.48 1.10 9.91
CA GLY A 195 8.77 1.64 10.30
C GLY A 195 8.66 3.08 10.78
N THR A 196 7.90 3.91 10.06
CA THR A 196 7.58 5.30 10.43
C THR A 196 6.82 5.33 11.75
N PHE A 197 5.83 4.46 11.93
CA PHE A 197 5.07 4.33 13.18
C PHE A 197 5.95 3.97 14.39
N VAL A 198 6.81 2.96 14.26
CA VAL A 198 7.74 2.56 15.31
C VAL A 198 8.73 3.68 15.63
N ALA A 199 9.31 4.31 14.61
CA ALA A 199 10.27 5.40 14.79
C ALA A 199 9.63 6.63 15.43
N GLY A 200 8.44 7.05 14.96
CA GLY A 200 7.72 8.23 15.43
C GLY A 200 7.31 8.12 16.90
N ILE A 201 6.67 7.02 17.28
CA ILE A 201 6.26 6.78 18.67
C ILE A 201 7.47 6.66 19.60
N ALA A 202 8.51 5.93 19.16
CA ALA A 202 9.73 5.78 19.95
C ALA A 202 10.48 7.12 20.10
N ALA A 203 10.52 7.96 19.07
CA ALA A 203 11.12 9.29 19.12
C ALA A 203 10.39 10.19 20.11
N TRP A 204 9.06 10.17 20.11
CA TRP A 204 8.25 10.92 21.07
C TRP A 204 8.53 10.50 22.51
N TRP A 205 8.54 9.19 22.79
CA TRP A 205 8.85 8.67 24.13
C TRP A 205 10.28 8.97 24.55
N MET A 206 11.25 8.83 23.65
CA MET A 206 12.65 9.16 23.90
C MET A 206 12.79 10.63 24.33
N VAL A 207 12.19 11.57 23.59
CA VAL A 207 12.22 13.01 23.94
C VAL A 207 11.52 13.26 25.27
N LYS A 208 10.36 12.65 25.49
CA LYS A 208 9.59 12.80 26.73
C LYS A 208 10.38 12.33 27.96
N LEU A 209 11.10 11.22 27.86
CA LEU A 209 11.89 10.66 28.95
C LEU A 209 13.14 11.48 29.25
N VAL A 210 13.89 11.90 28.23
CA VAL A 210 15.05 12.80 28.41
C VAL A 210 14.62 14.07 29.14
N ARG A 211 13.48 14.65 28.78
CA ARG A 211 12.95 15.87 29.41
C ARG A 211 12.45 15.65 30.84
N ARG A 212 12.14 14.41 31.23
CA ARG A 212 11.77 14.03 32.60
C ARG A 212 12.98 13.63 33.46
N GLY A 213 14.19 13.70 32.92
CA GLY A 213 15.41 13.30 33.62
C GLY A 213 15.75 11.82 33.48
N ASP A 214 14.94 11.01 32.79
CA ASP A 214 15.20 9.58 32.56
C ASP A 214 15.89 9.34 31.21
N ALA A 215 17.12 9.86 31.09
CA ALA A 215 17.92 9.70 29.88
C ALA A 215 18.41 8.25 29.67
N ALA A 216 18.50 7.46 30.75
CA ALA A 216 18.92 6.06 30.68
C ALA A 216 17.90 5.21 29.93
N THR A 217 16.62 5.23 30.33
CA THR A 217 15.56 4.49 29.63
C THR A 217 15.38 4.98 28.20
N ALA A 218 15.51 6.29 27.96
CA ALA A 218 15.47 6.86 26.63
C ALA A 218 16.55 6.27 25.71
N LYS A 219 17.78 6.09 26.24
CA LYS A 219 18.92 5.56 25.50
C LYS A 219 18.87 4.04 25.33
N ASP A 220 18.42 3.32 26.34
CA ASP A 220 18.52 1.85 26.37
C ASP A 220 17.32 1.13 25.76
N VAL A 221 16.14 1.76 25.76
CA VAL A 221 14.89 1.17 25.26
C VAL A 221 14.42 1.87 23.98
N TYR A 222 14.18 3.18 24.05
CA TYR A 222 13.49 3.88 22.96
C TYR A 222 14.41 4.28 21.81
N ARG A 223 15.69 4.60 22.05
CA ARG A 223 16.64 4.84 20.97
C ARG A 223 16.84 3.60 20.07
N PRO A 224 17.03 2.37 20.60
CA PRO A 224 17.03 1.17 19.77
C PRO A 224 15.76 1.00 18.94
N ALA A 225 14.58 1.29 19.50
CA ALA A 225 13.32 1.24 18.76
C ALA A 225 13.27 2.27 17.62
N VAL A 226 13.73 3.50 17.87
CA VAL A 226 13.90 4.52 16.81
C VAL A 226 14.79 3.97 15.70
N ILE A 227 15.94 3.37 16.03
CA ILE A 227 16.87 2.83 15.02
C ILE A 227 16.23 1.69 14.23
N VAL A 228 15.52 0.77 14.88
CA VAL A 228 14.81 -0.32 14.18
C VAL A 228 13.79 0.24 13.21
N GLY A 229 12.98 1.23 13.64
CA GLY A 229 12.01 1.89 12.77
C GLY A 229 12.68 2.60 11.59
N LEU A 230 13.79 3.31 11.82
CA LEU A 230 14.54 4.01 10.77
C LEU A 230 15.18 3.06 9.76
N ILE A 231 15.72 1.93 10.21
CA ILE A 231 16.24 0.89 9.32
C ILE A 231 15.10 0.33 8.47
N ALA A 232 13.96 0.03 9.09
CA ALA A 232 12.78 -0.42 8.35
C ALA A 232 12.35 0.61 7.31
N MET A 233 12.28 1.90 7.66
CA MET A 233 11.95 2.99 6.72
C MET A 233 12.93 3.07 5.54
N LEU A 234 14.25 2.98 5.78
CA LEU A 234 15.22 3.09 4.69
C LEU A 234 15.17 1.89 3.75
N VAL A 235 15.15 0.67 4.31
CA VAL A 235 15.11 -0.56 3.50
C VAL A 235 13.82 -0.61 2.69
N SER A 236 12.69 -0.33 3.33
CA SER A 236 11.39 -0.29 2.65
C SER A 236 11.27 0.87 1.67
N GLY A 237 11.82 2.05 1.96
CA GLY A 237 11.82 3.19 1.05
C GLY A 237 12.56 2.90 -0.26
N VAL A 238 13.71 2.21 -0.18
CA VAL A 238 14.40 1.70 -1.38
C VAL A 238 13.52 0.67 -2.10
N GLY A 239 12.88 -0.25 -1.35
CA GLY A 239 11.93 -1.21 -1.90
C GLY A 239 10.79 -0.54 -2.67
N VAL A 240 10.12 0.45 -2.07
CA VAL A 240 9.03 1.23 -2.69
C VAL A 240 9.49 1.91 -3.97
N ALA A 241 10.68 2.53 -3.98
CA ALA A 241 11.20 3.21 -5.16
C ALA A 241 11.47 2.24 -6.33
N LEU A 242 12.16 1.13 -6.06
CA LEU A 242 12.50 0.14 -7.09
C LEU A 242 11.26 -0.58 -7.63
N THR A 243 10.39 -1.03 -6.73
CA THR A 243 9.14 -1.72 -7.12
C THR A 243 8.14 -0.77 -7.76
N GLY A 244 8.13 0.51 -7.37
CA GLY A 244 7.30 1.54 -7.96
C GLY A 244 7.71 1.86 -9.40
N ASP A 245 9.01 1.97 -9.68
CA ASP A 245 9.52 2.10 -11.06
C ASP A 245 9.12 0.89 -11.93
N TRP A 246 9.31 -0.33 -11.42
CA TRP A 246 8.92 -1.53 -12.13
C TRP A 246 7.41 -1.59 -12.39
N GLN A 247 6.59 -1.32 -11.37
CA GLN A 247 5.13 -1.29 -11.50
C GLN A 247 4.68 -0.18 -12.46
N ALA A 248 5.28 1.00 -12.43
CA ALA A 248 4.94 2.10 -13.33
C ALA A 248 5.19 1.72 -14.80
N LYS A 249 6.35 1.14 -15.12
CA LYS A 249 6.67 0.65 -16.47
C LYS A 249 5.65 -0.38 -16.95
N LEU A 250 5.29 -1.34 -16.10
CA LEU A 250 4.25 -2.31 -16.42
C LEU A 250 2.89 -1.65 -16.67
N MET A 251 2.55 -0.59 -15.93
CA MET A 251 1.31 0.17 -16.15
C MET A 251 1.33 0.98 -17.44
N PHE A 252 2.48 1.45 -17.93
CA PHE A 252 2.57 2.05 -19.27
C PHE A 252 2.24 1.05 -20.38
N GLU A 253 2.55 -0.23 -20.18
CA GLU A 253 2.22 -1.29 -21.15
C GLU A 253 0.77 -1.77 -21.01
N GLN A 254 0.32 -2.04 -19.78
CA GLN A 254 -0.98 -2.67 -19.53
C GLN A 254 -2.14 -1.68 -19.41
N GLN A 255 -1.89 -0.47 -18.90
CA GLN A 255 -2.91 0.54 -18.59
C GLN A 255 -2.42 1.96 -18.95
N PRO A 256 -2.06 2.23 -20.23
CA PRO A 256 -1.47 3.51 -20.63
C PRO A 256 -2.37 4.70 -20.29
N MET A 257 -3.70 4.56 -20.39
CA MET A 257 -4.66 5.62 -20.02
C MET A 257 -4.49 6.08 -18.57
N LYS A 258 -4.27 5.14 -17.63
CA LYS A 258 -4.05 5.45 -16.22
C LYS A 258 -2.77 6.27 -16.02
N MET A 259 -1.70 5.91 -16.73
CA MET A 259 -0.42 6.60 -16.61
C MET A 259 -0.44 7.96 -17.32
N ALA A 260 -1.06 8.06 -18.50
CA ALA A 260 -1.25 9.31 -19.21
C ALA A 260 -2.07 10.30 -18.37
N SER A 261 -3.18 9.84 -17.76
CA SER A 261 -3.98 10.65 -16.84
C SER A 261 -3.21 11.03 -15.57
N ALA A 262 -2.46 10.09 -15.00
CA ALA A 262 -1.61 10.38 -13.85
C ALA A 262 -0.58 11.46 -14.18
N GLU A 263 -0.04 11.54 -15.39
CA GLU A 263 0.91 12.58 -15.78
C GLU A 263 0.27 13.83 -16.37
N ALA A 264 -1.06 13.83 -16.53
CA ALA A 264 -1.82 14.82 -17.29
C ALA A 264 -1.26 15.01 -18.72
N LEU A 265 -0.80 13.92 -19.35
CA LEU A 265 -0.30 13.89 -20.72
C LEU A 265 -1.49 13.84 -21.69
N CYS A 266 -1.89 14.99 -22.21
CA CYS A 266 -3.08 15.10 -23.07
C CYS A 266 -2.85 14.58 -24.50
N THR A 267 -1.74 14.99 -25.12
CA THR A 267 -1.42 14.64 -26.50
C THR A 267 -0.24 13.68 -26.58
N THR A 268 -0.26 12.74 -27.53
CA THR A 268 0.87 11.86 -27.79
C THR A 268 2.09 12.65 -28.23
N SER A 269 3.22 12.44 -27.57
CA SER A 269 4.46 13.12 -27.89
C SER A 269 5.67 12.23 -27.63
N SER A 270 6.79 12.60 -28.25
CA SER A 270 8.11 12.00 -28.01
C SER A 270 8.92 12.91 -27.09
N ASN A 271 9.87 12.33 -26.35
CA ASN A 271 10.69 13.07 -25.38
C ASN A 271 9.83 13.84 -24.36
N VAL A 272 8.91 13.10 -23.72
CA VAL A 272 7.90 13.67 -22.84
C VAL A 272 8.53 14.05 -21.49
N SER A 273 8.23 15.26 -21.05
CA SER A 273 8.69 15.77 -19.76
C SER A 273 7.93 15.13 -18.59
N PHE A 274 8.60 14.94 -17.46
CA PHE A 274 7.95 14.56 -16.21
C PHE A 274 7.36 15.81 -15.53
N SER A 275 6.05 15.81 -15.29
CA SER A 275 5.36 16.95 -14.69
C SER A 275 5.49 16.93 -13.16
N ILE A 276 6.25 17.86 -12.58
CA ILE A 276 6.28 18.05 -11.12
C ILE A 276 5.03 18.82 -10.68
N LEU A 277 4.65 19.86 -11.43
CA LEU A 277 3.51 20.71 -11.12
C LEU A 277 2.80 21.11 -12.40
N ALA A 278 1.50 20.79 -12.46
CA ALA A 278 0.57 21.26 -13.46
C ALA A 278 -0.54 22.05 -12.75
N ILE A 279 -0.98 23.13 -13.38
CA ILE A 279 -2.07 24.00 -12.93
C ILE A 279 -3.09 24.07 -14.06
N GLY A 280 -4.37 24.01 -13.73
CA GLY A 280 -5.42 24.02 -14.73
C GLY A 280 -6.70 23.38 -14.21
N ASN A 281 -7.71 23.33 -15.08
CA ASN A 281 -8.90 22.54 -14.81
C ASN A 281 -8.61 21.06 -15.08
N LEU A 282 -8.03 20.36 -14.11
CA LEU A 282 -7.81 18.91 -14.17
C LEU A 282 -9.14 18.11 -14.01
N SER A 283 -10.30 18.72 -14.27
CA SER A 283 -11.61 18.06 -14.22
C SER A 283 -11.92 17.44 -15.57
N ASN A 284 -11.06 16.53 -16.04
CA ASN A 284 -11.24 15.76 -17.27
C ASN A 284 -11.29 16.59 -18.56
N ASP A 285 -10.70 17.80 -18.53
CA ASP A 285 -10.55 18.69 -19.67
C ASP A 285 -9.06 18.98 -19.90
N CYS A 286 -8.57 18.53 -21.05
CA CYS A 286 -7.17 18.61 -21.43
C CYS A 286 -6.75 19.98 -21.99
N ASP A 287 -7.70 20.80 -22.44
CA ASP A 287 -7.41 22.09 -23.08
C ASP A 287 -6.85 23.13 -22.09
N ASN A 288 -7.17 22.96 -20.80
CA ASN A 288 -6.86 23.91 -19.76
C ASN A 288 -5.69 23.47 -18.85
N VAL A 289 -5.02 22.36 -19.16
CA VAL A 289 -3.88 21.87 -18.38
C VAL A 289 -2.61 22.60 -18.80
N LYS A 290 -1.94 23.25 -17.85
CA LYS A 290 -0.65 23.90 -18.05
C LYS A 290 0.39 23.33 -17.10
N HIS A 291 1.41 22.71 -17.67
CA HIS A 291 2.57 22.29 -16.91
C HIS A 291 3.46 23.50 -16.59
N VAL A 292 3.78 23.66 -15.31
CA VAL A 292 4.54 24.81 -14.79
C VAL A 292 5.96 24.42 -14.46
N ILE A 293 6.14 23.24 -13.88
CA ILE A 293 7.44 22.70 -13.50
C ILE A 293 7.55 21.31 -14.08
N GLU A 294 8.53 21.13 -14.95
CA GLU A 294 8.76 19.87 -15.64
C GLU A 294 10.25 19.52 -15.70
N ILE A 295 10.54 18.23 -15.81
CA ILE A 295 11.88 17.72 -16.11
C ILE A 295 11.86 17.11 -17.53
N PRO A 296 12.50 17.75 -18.53
CA PRO A 296 12.48 17.29 -19.92
C PRO A 296 12.96 15.84 -20.09
N GLY A 297 12.24 15.05 -20.90
CA GLY A 297 12.55 13.65 -21.24
C GLY A 297 12.47 12.63 -20.11
N MET A 298 12.30 13.07 -18.88
CA MET A 298 12.32 12.20 -17.71
C MET A 298 11.13 11.24 -17.70
N LEU A 299 9.97 11.65 -18.22
CA LEU A 299 8.81 10.77 -18.24
C LEU A 299 9.00 9.62 -19.24
N SER A 300 9.48 9.91 -20.45
CA SER A 300 9.84 8.88 -21.44
C SER A 300 10.83 7.88 -20.86
N PHE A 301 11.85 8.36 -20.14
CA PHE A 301 12.83 7.49 -19.47
C PHE A 301 12.21 6.65 -18.33
N LEU A 302 11.37 7.24 -17.48
CA LEU A 302 10.69 6.50 -16.40
C LEU A 302 9.73 5.45 -16.95
N ALA A 303 9.06 5.74 -18.08
CA ALA A 303 8.11 4.85 -18.71
C ALA A 303 8.75 3.67 -19.44
N THR A 304 9.90 3.89 -20.11
CA THR A 304 10.47 2.91 -21.06
C THR A 304 11.97 2.66 -20.91
N GLY A 305 12.69 3.52 -20.19
CA GLY A 305 14.15 3.54 -20.14
C GLY A 305 14.82 4.33 -21.28
N ASP A 306 14.06 4.90 -22.21
CA ASP A 306 14.55 5.74 -23.31
C ASP A 306 13.99 7.17 -23.21
N PHE A 307 14.87 8.16 -23.20
CA PHE A 307 14.49 9.58 -23.17
C PHE A 307 13.72 10.04 -24.41
N ASN A 308 13.82 9.33 -25.55
CA ASN A 308 13.14 9.71 -26.79
C ASN A 308 11.88 8.90 -27.07
N ALA A 309 11.47 8.00 -26.17
CA ALA A 309 10.28 7.18 -26.37
C ALA A 309 9.01 8.05 -26.53
N THR A 310 8.15 7.64 -27.45
CA THR A 310 6.83 8.22 -27.67
C THR A 310 5.85 7.62 -26.67
N LEU A 311 5.15 8.48 -25.92
CA LEU A 311 4.11 8.08 -24.97
C LEU A 311 2.75 8.53 -25.48
N GLN A 312 1.74 7.66 -25.36
CA GLN A 312 0.39 7.94 -25.80
C GLN A 312 -0.31 8.91 -24.85
N GLY A 313 -0.93 9.95 -25.41
CA GLY A 313 -1.72 10.93 -24.67
C GLY A 313 -3.15 10.46 -24.39
N VAL A 314 -3.82 11.11 -23.43
CA VAL A 314 -5.19 10.85 -23.04
C VAL A 314 -6.16 10.94 -24.21
N ASP A 315 -6.04 11.97 -25.07
CA ASP A 315 -6.97 12.19 -26.18
C ASP A 315 -6.88 11.07 -27.23
N ASP A 316 -5.65 10.68 -27.57
CA ASP A 316 -5.40 9.60 -28.54
C ASP A 316 -5.80 8.22 -27.99
N LEU A 317 -5.63 8.01 -26.69
CA LEU A 317 -6.06 6.78 -26.01
C LEU A 317 -7.58 6.70 -25.90
N GLN A 318 -8.25 7.83 -25.65
CA GLN A 318 -9.70 7.90 -25.59
C GLN A 318 -10.29 7.51 -26.94
N ALA A 319 -9.79 8.08 -28.05
CA ALA A 319 -10.21 7.74 -29.40
C ALA A 319 -9.99 6.25 -29.74
N GLN A 320 -8.82 5.70 -29.37
CA GLN A 320 -8.53 4.27 -29.56
C GLN A 320 -9.47 3.36 -28.77
N TYR A 321 -9.83 3.76 -27.55
CA TYR A 321 -10.70 2.95 -26.68
C TYR A 321 -12.16 3.04 -27.12
N GLU A 322 -12.62 4.19 -27.61
CA GLU A 322 -13.94 4.34 -28.23
C GLU A 322 -14.08 3.44 -29.47
N GLU A 323 -13.07 3.39 -30.33
CA GLU A 323 -13.07 2.50 -31.50
C GLU A 323 -13.12 1.01 -31.11
N LYS A 324 -12.43 0.65 -30.02
CA LYS A 324 -12.29 -0.74 -29.59
C LYS A 324 -13.46 -1.25 -28.73
N TYR A 325 -14.00 -0.40 -27.86
CA TYR A 325 -14.95 -0.79 -26.81
C TYR A 325 -16.33 -0.14 -26.97
N GLY A 326 -16.47 0.83 -27.87
CA GLY A 326 -17.72 1.52 -28.17
C GLY A 326 -17.72 2.98 -27.74
N PHE A 327 -18.60 3.76 -28.36
CA PHE A 327 -18.70 5.21 -28.12
C PHE A 327 -19.72 5.55 -27.03
N THR A 328 -20.73 4.71 -26.85
CA THR A 328 -21.87 4.97 -25.95
C THR A 328 -22.14 3.79 -25.04
N ASP A 329 -22.62 4.07 -23.84
CA ASP A 329 -23.08 3.06 -22.91
C ASP A 329 -24.44 2.46 -23.34
N GLU A 330 -24.98 1.56 -22.52
CA GLU A 330 -26.28 0.92 -22.79
C GLU A 330 -27.46 1.91 -22.85
N ASN A 331 -27.31 3.11 -22.29
CA ASN A 331 -28.33 4.17 -22.31
C ASN A 331 -28.15 5.15 -23.47
N GLY A 332 -27.06 5.03 -24.23
CA GLY A 332 -26.71 5.93 -25.33
C GLY A 332 -25.90 7.16 -24.90
N ASP A 333 -25.42 7.20 -23.66
CA ASP A 333 -24.58 8.29 -23.15
C ASP A 333 -23.11 8.08 -23.55
N PRO A 334 -22.35 9.14 -23.90
CA PRO A 334 -20.93 9.00 -24.29
C PRO A 334 -20.07 8.39 -23.18
N ILE A 335 -19.22 7.42 -23.52
CA ILE A 335 -18.31 6.78 -22.55
C ILE A 335 -17.00 7.54 -22.47
N SER A 336 -16.67 8.02 -21.27
CA SER A 336 -15.32 8.51 -20.97
C SER A 336 -14.49 7.39 -20.34
N TYR A 337 -13.46 6.93 -21.03
CA TYR A 337 -12.55 5.89 -20.53
C TYR A 337 -11.41 6.46 -19.68
N GLN A 338 -11.19 7.78 -19.74
CA GLN A 338 -10.22 8.45 -18.88
C GLN A 338 -10.67 8.43 -17.40
N PRO A 339 -9.79 8.03 -16.46
CA PRO A 339 -10.05 8.24 -15.04
C PRO A 339 -10.01 9.73 -14.70
N ASN A 340 -10.50 10.08 -13.51
CA ASN A 340 -10.47 11.46 -13.04
C ASN A 340 -9.02 12.01 -13.01
N LEU A 341 -8.72 12.99 -13.87
CA LEU A 341 -7.39 13.58 -14.03
C LEU A 341 -6.89 14.21 -12.74
N THR A 342 -7.73 14.95 -12.01
CA THR A 342 -7.34 15.60 -10.74
C THR A 342 -6.89 14.56 -9.72
N VAL A 343 -7.70 13.52 -9.52
CA VAL A 343 -7.43 12.48 -8.51
C VAL A 343 -6.19 11.69 -8.86
N THR A 344 -6.03 11.30 -10.14
CA THR A 344 -4.87 10.52 -10.59
C THR A 344 -3.58 11.34 -10.56
N TYR A 345 -3.60 12.58 -11.08
CA TYR A 345 -2.44 13.47 -11.08
C TYR A 345 -1.93 13.78 -9.68
N TRP A 346 -2.82 14.31 -8.82
CA TRP A 346 -2.42 14.69 -7.46
C TRP A 346 -2.16 13.48 -6.57
N GLY A 347 -2.89 12.37 -6.75
CA GLY A 347 -2.62 11.12 -6.06
C GLY A 347 -1.18 10.64 -6.31
N PHE A 348 -0.73 10.69 -7.56
CA PHE A 348 0.63 10.30 -7.91
C PHE A 348 1.70 11.25 -7.33
N ARG A 349 1.48 12.57 -7.36
CA ARG A 349 2.43 13.55 -6.78
C ARG A 349 2.50 13.44 -5.26
N LEU A 350 1.35 13.30 -4.60
CA LEU A 350 1.30 13.12 -3.15
C LEU A 350 2.02 11.84 -2.74
N MET A 351 1.84 10.74 -3.47
CA MET A 351 2.53 9.48 -3.21
C MET A 351 4.06 9.64 -3.29
N ILE A 352 4.58 10.23 -4.39
CA ILE A 352 6.02 10.47 -4.54
C ILE A 352 6.53 11.44 -3.46
N GLY A 353 5.77 12.51 -3.20
CA GLY A 353 6.08 13.52 -2.19
C GLY A 353 6.20 12.93 -0.79
N PHE A 354 5.26 12.07 -0.39
CA PHE A 354 5.33 11.36 0.89
C PHE A 354 6.49 10.37 0.92
N GLY A 355 6.80 9.68 -0.18
CA GLY A 355 7.98 8.81 -0.28
C GLY A 355 9.30 9.56 -0.04
N ILE A 356 9.49 10.69 -0.72
CA ILE A 356 10.67 11.56 -0.55
C ILE A 356 10.70 12.14 0.86
N GLY A 357 9.55 12.58 1.38
CA GLY A 357 9.39 13.08 2.74
C GLY A 357 9.83 12.07 3.79
N SER A 358 9.39 10.82 3.69
CA SER A 358 9.78 9.73 4.59
C SER A 358 11.28 9.44 4.52
N ALA A 359 11.90 9.50 3.33
CA ALA A 359 13.34 9.35 3.18
C ALA A 359 14.12 10.50 3.87
N ALA A 360 13.67 11.74 3.68
CA ALA A 360 14.27 12.91 4.33
C ALA A 360 14.15 12.85 5.85
N LEU A 361 12.98 12.44 6.37
CA LEU A 361 12.76 12.22 7.81
C LEU A 361 13.67 11.13 8.37
N ALA A 362 13.83 10.01 7.65
CA ALA A 362 14.68 8.92 8.07
C ALA A 362 16.15 9.36 8.19
N ILE A 363 16.66 10.08 7.20
CA ILE A 363 18.04 10.62 7.19
C ILE A 363 18.23 11.62 8.33
N ALA A 364 17.30 12.55 8.51
CA ALA A 364 17.37 13.55 9.58
C ALA A 364 17.37 12.90 10.98
N ALA A 365 16.50 11.91 11.21
CA ALA A 365 16.41 11.20 12.47
C ALA A 365 17.66 10.34 12.76
N LEU A 366 18.26 9.71 11.74
CA LEU A 366 19.54 9.01 11.88
C LEU A 366 20.68 9.96 12.25
N TRP A 367 20.72 11.14 11.65
CA TRP A 367 21.73 12.15 11.98
C TRP A 367 21.60 12.63 13.42
N LEU A 368 20.37 12.88 13.90
CA LEU A 368 20.10 13.33 15.27
C LEU A 368 20.36 12.25 16.32
N THR A 369 20.21 10.98 15.98
CA THR A 369 20.45 9.84 16.89
C THR A 369 21.86 9.24 16.77
N ARG A 370 22.73 9.82 15.92
CA ARG A 370 24.10 9.36 15.66
C ARG A 370 24.95 9.36 16.93
N LYS A 371 25.94 8.46 16.99
CA LYS A 371 26.93 8.35 18.09
C LYS A 371 26.30 8.16 19.49
N GLY A 372 25.18 7.43 19.58
CA GLY A 372 24.55 7.14 20.87
C GLY A 372 23.76 8.30 21.48
N ARG A 373 23.56 9.40 20.74
CA ARG A 373 22.87 10.60 21.23
C ARG A 373 21.38 10.35 21.43
N VAL A 374 20.84 10.92 22.49
CA VAL A 374 19.41 11.11 22.72
C VAL A 374 19.14 12.61 22.79
N THR A 375 17.98 13.05 22.33
CA THR A 375 17.63 14.48 22.26
C THR A 375 16.43 14.78 23.15
N GLY A 376 16.49 15.88 23.90
CA GLY A 376 15.37 16.41 24.66
C GLY A 376 14.62 17.53 23.93
N LYS A 377 14.96 17.82 22.67
CA LYS A 377 14.35 18.91 21.90
C LYS A 377 12.90 18.58 21.56
N ARG A 378 11.96 19.43 21.99
CA ARG A 378 10.50 19.22 21.81
C ARG A 378 10.11 18.98 20.36
N TRP A 379 10.66 19.77 19.45
CA TRP A 379 10.33 19.70 18.03
C TRP A 379 10.60 18.32 17.42
N PHE A 380 11.60 17.58 17.91
CA PHE A 380 11.90 16.24 17.39
C PHE A 380 10.80 15.22 17.76
N GLY A 381 10.29 15.33 18.99
CA GLY A 381 9.16 14.50 19.42
C GLY A 381 7.86 14.87 18.72
N VAL A 382 7.65 16.16 18.44
CA VAL A 382 6.49 16.65 17.66
C VAL A 382 6.58 16.18 16.21
N LEU A 383 7.76 16.29 15.58
CA LEU A 383 8.01 15.80 14.23
C LEU A 383 7.73 14.29 14.12
N GLY A 384 8.14 13.51 15.12
CA GLY A 384 7.86 12.07 15.16
C GLY A 384 6.37 11.72 15.20
N ILE A 385 5.53 12.55 15.81
CA ILE A 385 4.07 12.38 15.80
C ILE A 385 3.46 12.94 14.52
N ALA A 386 3.95 14.09 14.04
CA ALA A 386 3.49 14.72 12.81
C ALA A 386 3.75 13.83 11.58
N ALA A 387 4.81 13.04 11.58
CA ALA A 387 5.10 12.05 10.53
C ALA A 387 4.10 10.87 10.48
N LEU A 388 3.22 10.73 11.48
CA LEU A 388 2.19 9.70 11.53
C LEU A 388 0.81 10.21 11.11
N ALA A 389 0.64 11.52 11.06
CA ALA A 389 -0.57 12.20 10.62
C ALA A 389 -0.50 12.44 9.12
#